data_AF-X1TEN7-F1
#
_entry.id   AF-X1TEN7-F1
#
_cell.length_a   1.000
_cell.length_b   1.000
_cell.length_c   1.000
_cell.angle_alpha   90.00
_cell.angle_beta   90.00
_cell.angle_gamma   90.00
#
_symmetry.space_group_name_H-M   'P 1'
#
loop_
_entity.id
_entity.type
_entity.pdbx_description
1 polymer ?
#
loop_
_entity_poly.entity_id
_entity_poly.type
_entity_poly.pdbx_seq_one_letter_code
_entity_poly.pdbx_strand_id
1 'polypeptide(L)'
;AERTELQAILDAYQMGIDELMNAYKLSEIVVTNGSEGGRVVLMSGEAVSYKAQRVNQVVDTTGAGDVFFAAYLVSRLHQRRSVRVACKHAALVAARHVQGRYIPEDYLRVES
;
A
#
# COMPACT_ATOMS: atom_id res chain seq x y z
N ALA A 1 -1.17 -18.77 -14.07
CA ALA A 1 -1.53 -17.36 -13.83
C ALA A 1 -0.95 -16.95 -12.50
N GLU A 2 -0.22 -15.84 -12.43
CA GLU A 2 0.34 -15.31 -11.18
C GLU A 2 -0.83 -14.99 -10.23
N ARG A 3 -0.95 -15.74 -9.13
CA ARG A 3 -2.07 -15.61 -8.20
C ARG A 3 -1.69 -14.53 -7.19
N THR A 4 -2.30 -13.37 -7.30
CA THR A 4 -2.12 -12.29 -6.30
C THR A 4 -2.63 -12.75 -4.93
N GLU A 5 -2.07 -12.20 -3.85
CA GLU A 5 -2.49 -12.53 -2.48
C GLU A 5 -4.00 -12.34 -2.28
N LEU A 6 -4.56 -11.26 -2.84
CA LEU A 6 -6.00 -11.02 -2.81
C LEU A 6 -6.77 -12.16 -3.49
N GLN A 7 -6.36 -12.60 -4.69
CA GLN A 7 -7.04 -13.71 -5.37
C GLN A 7 -6.95 -14.99 -4.54
N ALA A 8 -5.82 -15.23 -3.87
CA ALA A 8 -5.68 -16.39 -3.01
C ALA A 8 -6.65 -16.38 -1.82
N ILE A 9 -6.86 -15.20 -1.22
CA ILE A 9 -7.85 -15.01 -0.15
C ILE A 9 -9.27 -15.23 -0.69
N LEU A 10 -9.65 -14.57 -1.79
CA LEU A 10 -11.00 -14.68 -2.37
C LEU A 10 -11.35 -16.14 -2.70
N ASP A 11 -10.42 -16.87 -3.31
CA ASP A 11 -10.62 -18.26 -3.66
C ASP A 11 -10.69 -19.17 -2.41
N ALA A 12 -9.91 -18.89 -1.36
CA ALA A 12 -9.93 -19.66 -0.13
C ALA A 12 -11.26 -19.52 0.63
N TYR A 13 -11.85 -18.32 0.60
CA TYR A 13 -13.17 -18.06 1.20
C TYR A 13 -14.34 -18.36 0.26
N GLN A 14 -14.07 -18.62 -1.03
CA GLN A 14 -15.09 -18.75 -2.08
C GLN A 14 -16.04 -17.54 -2.11
N MET A 15 -15.47 -16.33 -1.99
CA MET A 15 -16.21 -15.07 -1.90
C MET A 15 -15.75 -14.09 -2.98
N GLY A 16 -16.67 -13.26 -3.45
CA GLY A 16 -16.36 -12.01 -4.14
C GLY A 16 -15.74 -10.97 -3.19
N ILE A 17 -15.07 -9.95 -3.71
CA ILE A 17 -14.44 -8.91 -2.88
C ILE A 17 -15.46 -8.16 -2.01
N ASP A 18 -16.64 -7.83 -2.57
CA ASP A 18 -17.70 -7.15 -1.83
C ASP A 18 -18.29 -8.04 -0.73
N GLU A 19 -18.41 -9.34 -0.99
CA GLU A 19 -18.87 -10.32 0.01
C GLU A 19 -17.86 -10.44 1.16
N LEU A 20 -16.58 -10.54 0.84
CA LEU A 20 -15.50 -10.56 1.83
C LEU A 20 -15.52 -9.29 2.69
N MET A 21 -15.60 -8.12 2.06
CA MET A 21 -15.65 -6.84 2.78
C MET A 21 -16.86 -6.77 3.72
N ASN A 22 -18.04 -7.16 3.25
CA ASN A 22 -19.25 -7.17 4.07
C ASN A 22 -19.17 -8.19 5.22
N ALA A 23 -18.75 -9.42 4.95
CA ALA A 23 -18.65 -10.50 5.94
C ALA A 23 -17.72 -10.12 7.11
N TYR A 24 -16.61 -9.45 6.80
CA TYR A 24 -15.61 -9.05 7.80
C TYR A 24 -15.67 -7.57 8.21
N LYS A 25 -16.70 -6.84 7.74
CA LYS A 25 -16.92 -5.40 8.02
C LYS A 25 -15.70 -4.53 7.70
N LEU A 26 -14.99 -4.84 6.62
CA LEU A 26 -13.80 -4.12 6.18
C LEU A 26 -14.20 -2.82 5.49
N SER A 27 -13.74 -1.68 5.99
CA SER A 27 -14.04 -0.39 5.36
C SER A 27 -13.28 -0.19 4.04
N GLU A 28 -12.05 -0.70 3.96
CA GLU A 28 -11.14 -0.52 2.82
C GLU A 28 -10.25 -1.77 2.66
N ILE A 29 -10.00 -2.21 1.42
CA ILE A 29 -8.97 -3.19 1.06
C ILE A 29 -7.92 -2.49 0.20
N VAL A 30 -6.67 -2.50 0.66
CA VAL A 30 -5.52 -1.90 -0.03
C VAL A 30 -4.71 -3.00 -0.70
N VAL A 31 -4.52 -2.92 -2.01
CA VAL A 31 -3.79 -3.91 -2.80
C VAL A 31 -2.60 -3.25 -3.47
N THR A 32 -1.41 -3.77 -3.22
CA THR A 32 -0.17 -3.41 -3.92
C THR A 32 0.09 -4.36 -5.08
N ASN A 33 0.64 -3.85 -6.17
CA ASN A 33 1.00 -4.60 -7.37
C ASN A 33 2.38 -4.16 -7.90
N GLY A 34 3.37 -4.15 -7.00
CA GLY A 34 4.77 -3.85 -7.31
C GLY A 34 4.96 -2.56 -8.13
N SER A 35 5.69 -2.68 -9.24
CA SER A 35 6.02 -1.57 -10.14
C SER A 35 4.82 -1.02 -10.93
N GLU A 36 3.67 -1.71 -10.93
CA GLU A 36 2.47 -1.24 -11.61
C GLU A 36 1.61 -0.31 -10.73
N GLY A 37 1.89 -0.27 -9.41
CA GLY A 37 1.15 0.51 -8.43
C GLY A 37 0.20 -0.36 -7.63
N GLY A 38 -1.11 -0.13 -7.76
CA GLY A 38 -2.11 -0.89 -7.01
C GLY A 38 -3.48 -0.23 -7.03
N ARG A 39 -4.37 -0.68 -6.14
CA ARG A 39 -5.71 -0.13 -5.97
C ARG A 39 -6.19 -0.22 -4.53
N VAL A 40 -7.11 0.65 -4.16
CA VAL A 40 -7.87 0.57 -2.91
C VAL A 40 -9.34 0.37 -3.25
N VAL A 41 -9.97 -0.62 -2.65
CA VAL A 41 -11.41 -0.87 -2.79
C VAL A 41 -12.09 -0.44 -1.49
N LEU A 42 -13.10 0.40 -1.61
CA LEU A 42 -13.88 0.92 -0.49
C LEU A 42 -15.16 0.09 -0.34
N MET A 43 -15.73 0.08 0.87
CA MET A 43 -17.01 -0.59 1.14
C MET A 43 -18.16 -0.08 0.25
N SER A 44 -18.05 1.14 -0.28
CA SER A 44 -19.00 1.68 -1.27
C SER A 44 -18.97 0.96 -2.63
N GLY A 45 -18.02 0.05 -2.85
CA GLY A 45 -17.71 -0.55 -4.16
C GLY A 45 -16.78 0.32 -5.02
N GLU A 46 -16.44 1.54 -4.57
CA GLU A 46 -15.51 2.41 -5.30
C GLU A 46 -14.09 1.84 -5.26
N ALA A 47 -13.44 1.76 -6.42
CA ALA A 47 -12.04 1.38 -6.55
C ALA A 47 -11.17 2.57 -6.98
N VAL A 48 -10.17 2.91 -6.18
CA VAL A 48 -9.20 3.97 -6.44
C VAL A 48 -7.86 3.36 -6.83
N SER A 49 -7.55 3.37 -8.13
CA SER A 49 -6.24 2.92 -8.64
C SER A 49 -5.17 4.00 -8.46
N TYR A 50 -3.94 3.55 -8.22
CA TYR A 50 -2.75 4.39 -8.18
C TYR A 50 -1.60 3.74 -8.95
N LYS A 51 -0.64 4.56 -9.39
CA LYS A 51 0.58 4.10 -10.06
C LYS A 51 1.75 4.12 -9.08
N ALA A 52 2.66 3.16 -9.24
CA ALA A 52 3.94 3.22 -8.55
C ALA A 52 4.74 4.46 -9.01
N GLN A 53 5.60 4.98 -8.14
CA GLN A 53 6.55 6.01 -8.55
C GLN A 53 7.70 5.36 -9.32
N ARG A 54 8.13 6.02 -10.40
CA ARG A 54 9.25 5.52 -11.21
C ARG A 54 10.53 5.54 -10.38
N VAL A 55 11.20 4.40 -10.33
CA VAL A 55 12.48 4.22 -9.67
C VAL A 55 13.57 4.05 -10.72
N ASN A 56 14.53 4.97 -10.79
CA ASN A 56 15.62 4.91 -11.77
C ASN A 56 16.65 3.81 -11.47
N GLN A 57 16.88 3.51 -10.20
CA GLN A 57 17.77 2.45 -9.74
C GLN A 57 17.10 1.72 -8.58
N VAL A 58 16.87 0.42 -8.76
CA VAL A 58 16.34 -0.46 -7.71
C VAL A 58 17.52 -0.96 -6.91
N VAL A 59 17.55 -0.64 -5.62
CA VAL A 59 18.62 -1.05 -4.68
C VAL A 59 18.16 -2.25 -3.86
N ASP A 60 17.02 -2.14 -3.17
CA ASP A 60 16.44 -3.23 -2.37
C ASP A 60 14.91 -3.09 -2.33
N THR A 61 14.18 -4.14 -2.67
CA THR A 61 12.71 -4.16 -2.62
C THR A 61 12.15 -4.71 -1.31
N THR A 62 13.01 -5.26 -0.45
CA THR A 62 12.63 -5.86 0.82
C THR A 62 11.91 -4.83 1.70
N GLY A 63 10.72 -5.17 2.21
CA GLY A 63 9.94 -4.26 3.05
C GLY A 63 9.29 -3.08 2.33
N ALA A 64 9.36 -2.99 0.98
CA ALA A 64 8.70 -1.90 0.25
C ALA A 64 7.18 -1.87 0.47
N GLY A 65 6.56 -3.05 0.64
CA GLY A 65 5.16 -3.19 1.05
C GLY A 65 4.89 -2.63 2.44
N ASP A 66 5.73 -2.97 3.42
CA ASP A 66 5.61 -2.47 4.80
C ASP A 66 5.72 -0.95 4.86
N VAL A 67 6.71 -0.39 4.15
CA VAL A 67 6.90 1.07 4.02
C VAL A 67 5.69 1.72 3.35
N PHE A 68 5.15 1.12 2.29
CA PHE A 68 3.94 1.60 1.65
C PHE A 68 2.78 1.64 2.64
N PHE A 69 2.50 0.53 3.34
CA PHE A 69 1.38 0.45 4.27
C PHE A 69 1.54 1.41 5.45
N ALA A 70 2.74 1.52 6.03
CA ALA A 70 3.02 2.48 7.09
C ALA A 70 2.70 3.93 6.65
N ALA A 71 3.23 4.34 5.49
CA ALA A 71 2.99 5.67 4.94
C ALA A 71 1.52 5.90 4.55
N TYR A 72 0.85 4.85 4.04
CA TYR A 72 -0.57 4.89 3.71
C TYR A 72 -1.42 5.11 4.97
N LEU A 73 -1.20 4.32 6.03
CA LEU A 73 -1.94 4.40 7.29
C LEU A 73 -1.78 5.77 7.95
N VAL A 74 -0.55 6.31 7.99
CA VAL A 74 -0.30 7.66 8.53
C VAL A 74 -1.06 8.72 7.72
N SER A 75 -0.98 8.68 6.39
CA SER A 75 -1.65 9.67 5.53
C SER A 75 -3.18 9.54 5.57
N ARG A 76 -3.69 8.31 5.51
CA ARG A 76 -5.13 8.00 5.41
C ARG A 76 -5.85 8.13 6.75
N LEU A 77 -5.34 7.48 7.80
CA LEU A 77 -6.05 7.35 9.07
C LEU A 77 -5.66 8.44 10.06
N HIS A 78 -4.37 8.74 10.18
CA HIS A 78 -3.90 9.74 11.13
C HIS A 78 -4.11 11.17 10.59
N GLN A 79 -3.67 11.44 9.37
CA GLN A 79 -3.81 12.76 8.74
C GLN A 79 -5.16 12.97 8.03
N ARG A 80 -6.03 11.95 8.01
CA ARG A 80 -7.37 11.97 7.41
C ARG A 80 -7.41 12.43 5.94
N ARG A 81 -6.33 12.16 5.18
CA ARG A 81 -6.28 12.52 3.76
C ARG A 81 -7.12 11.56 2.93
N SER A 82 -7.47 11.98 1.72
CA SER A 82 -8.19 11.14 0.77
C SER A 82 -7.34 9.94 0.33
N VAL A 83 -7.99 8.86 -0.07
CA VAL A 83 -7.36 7.62 -0.56
C VAL A 83 -6.33 7.92 -1.64
N ARG A 84 -6.68 8.77 -2.62
CA ARG A 84 -5.79 9.17 -3.71
C ARG A 84 -4.51 9.84 -3.21
N VAL A 85 -4.63 10.77 -2.25
CA VAL A 85 -3.48 11.47 -1.68
C VAL A 85 -2.63 10.51 -0.82
N ALA A 86 -3.28 9.64 -0.06
CA ALA A 86 -2.61 8.62 0.74
C ALA A 86 -1.80 7.64 -0.12
N CYS A 87 -2.40 7.07 -1.18
CA CYS A 87 -1.70 6.19 -2.11
C CYS A 87 -0.52 6.88 -2.80
N LYS A 88 -0.70 8.13 -3.25
CA LYS A 88 0.38 8.90 -3.90
C LYS A 88 1.55 9.12 -2.93
N HIS A 89 1.26 9.46 -1.68
CA HIS A 89 2.28 9.63 -0.65
C HIS A 89 2.99 8.31 -0.35
N ALA A 90 2.24 7.24 -0.10
CA ALA A 90 2.79 5.91 0.18
C ALA A 90 3.66 5.38 -0.96
N ALA A 91 3.23 5.52 -2.22
CA ALA A 91 4.01 5.12 -3.40
C ALA A 91 5.33 5.90 -3.51
N LEU A 92 5.34 7.18 -3.12
CA LEU A 92 6.55 8.00 -3.09
C LEU A 92 7.52 7.53 -2.00
N VAL A 93 7.03 7.27 -0.79
CA VAL A 93 7.87 6.81 0.32
C VAL A 93 8.44 5.42 0.02
N ALA A 94 7.62 4.49 -0.47
CA ALA A 94 8.07 3.16 -0.89
C ALA A 94 9.12 3.23 -2.01
N ALA A 95 8.94 4.09 -3.02
CA ALA A 95 9.94 4.25 -4.08
C ALA A 95 11.27 4.82 -3.57
N ARG A 96 11.26 5.70 -2.56
CA ARG A 96 12.49 6.19 -1.91
C ARG A 96 13.21 5.06 -1.18
N HIS A 97 12.46 4.22 -0.44
CA HIS A 97 13.00 3.03 0.19
C HIS A 97 13.65 2.09 -0.83
N VAL A 98 12.94 1.81 -1.94
CA VAL A 98 13.46 0.95 -3.02
C VAL A 98 14.72 1.52 -3.68
N GLN A 99 14.89 2.84 -3.68
CA GLN A 99 16.08 3.55 -4.16
C GLN A 99 17.24 3.55 -3.16
N GLY A 100 17.12 2.87 -2.01
CA GLY A 100 18.11 2.93 -0.93
C GLY A 100 18.17 4.28 -0.23
N ARG A 101 17.16 5.14 -0.41
CA ARG A 101 17.01 6.40 0.34
C ARG A 101 16.23 6.13 1.62
N TYR A 102 16.85 5.33 2.49
CA TYR A 102 16.33 4.96 3.80
C TYR A 102 16.20 6.19 4.72
N ILE A 103 15.53 6.01 5.86
CA ILE A 103 15.57 7.00 6.95
C ILE A 103 17.05 7.24 7.28
N PRO A 104 17.59 8.46 7.12
CA PRO A 104 18.99 8.73 7.43
C PRO A 104 19.25 8.35 8.89
N GLU A 105 20.41 7.78 9.19
CA GLU A 105 20.78 7.39 10.56
C GLU A 105 20.59 8.54 11.56
N ASP A 106 20.89 9.77 11.13
CA ASP A 106 20.73 10.99 11.93
C ASP A 106 19.27 11.26 12.38
N TYR A 107 18.28 10.67 11.71
CA TYR A 107 16.86 10.79 12.08
C TYR A 107 16.44 9.79 13.17
N LEU A 108 17.29 8.80 13.47
CA LEU A 108 17.08 7.80 14.53
C LEU A 108 17.97 8.05 15.76
N ARG A 109 18.85 9.06 15.71
CA ARG A 109 19.63 9.47 16.87
C ARG A 109 18.71 10.12 17.90
N VAL A 110 18.53 9.43 19.02
CA VAL A 110 17.95 10.02 20.23
C VAL A 110 19.10 10.72 20.94
N GLU A 111 19.05 12.05 21.04
CA GLU A 111 20.02 12.81 21.85
C GLU A 111 20.04 12.24 23.28
N SER A 112 21.24 11.99 23.79
CA SER A 112 21.49 11.52 25.16
C SER A 112 21.63 12.70 26.11
#